data_AF-A0A257JA59-F1
#
_entry.id   AF-A0A257JA59-F1
#
_cell.length_a   1.000
_cell.length_b   1.000
_cell.length_c   1.000
_cell.angle_alpha   90.00
_cell.angle_beta   90.00
_cell.angle_gamma   90.00
#
_symmetry.space_group_name_H-M   'P 1'
#
loop_
_entity.id
_entity.type
_entity.pdbx_description
1 polymer ?
#
loop_
_entity_poly.entity_id
_entity_poly.type
_entity_poly.pdbx_seq_one_letter_code
_entity_poly.pdbx_strand_id
1 'polypeptide(L)'
;TTNTNIQQGNIARSRFINALTVEFVPGSTTQLRCVDAAARGAGCVPLNIFGTGLADPAALRYLAIQATNINTSELTNAVASINGELFTLGFGADDVGFAFGAEYRKMNSAFIPDTFLASGDVLGFNAGLPTTGGYDVKEVFGEVRVPVIEDGIVHALEFNGAFRFSDYS
;
A
#
# COMPACT_ATOMS: atom_id res chain seq x y z
N THR A 1 -11.24 -1.49 1.33
CA THR A 1 -10.24 -2.23 2.11
C THR A 1 -9.31 -1.27 2.81
N THR A 2 -9.07 -1.50 4.10
CA THR A 2 -8.14 -0.71 4.91
C THR A 2 -7.01 -1.64 5.34
N ASN A 3 -5.77 -1.23 5.10
CA ASN A 3 -4.57 -1.93 5.51
C ASN A 3 -3.81 -1.06 6.52
N THR A 4 -3.54 -1.62 7.69
CA THR A 4 -2.76 -0.94 8.73
C THR A 4 -1.35 -1.53 8.75
N ASN A 5 -0.36 -0.70 8.45
CA ASN A 5 1.04 -1.07 8.51
C ASN A 5 1.63 -0.63 9.86
N ILE A 6 1.93 -1.61 10.71
CA ILE A 6 2.54 -1.40 12.01
C ILE A 6 4.02 -1.76 11.92
N GLN A 7 4.89 -0.80 12.20
CA GLN A 7 6.34 -0.97 12.19
C GLN A 7 6.86 -0.90 13.63
N GLN A 8 7.55 -1.97 14.04
CA GLN A 8 8.20 -2.07 15.35
C GLN A 8 9.71 -1.97 15.20
N GLY A 9 10.39 -1.56 16.26
CA GLY A 9 11.86 -1.42 16.29
C GLY A 9 12.37 -0.12 15.66
N ASN A 10 11.47 0.78 15.26
CA ASN A 10 11.82 2.12 14.82
C ASN A 10 12.37 2.95 15.98
N ILE A 11 13.30 3.86 15.68
CA ILE A 11 13.89 4.76 16.69
C ILE A 11 13.47 6.19 16.38
N ALA A 12 12.97 6.89 17.40
CA ALA A 12 12.67 8.31 17.29
C ALA A 12 13.95 9.16 17.35
N ARG A 13 14.15 10.04 16.36
CA ARG A 13 15.27 10.98 16.26
C ARG A 13 15.29 11.93 17.44
N SER A 14 14.13 12.48 17.80
CA SER A 14 13.92 13.38 18.92
C SER A 14 14.35 12.73 20.24
N ARG A 15 13.88 11.50 20.49
CA ARG A 15 14.24 10.71 21.67
C ARG A 15 15.72 10.34 21.69
N PHE A 16 16.29 10.02 20.53
CA PHE A 16 17.72 9.74 20.38
C PHE A 16 18.58 10.94 20.77
N ILE A 17 18.26 12.12 20.24
CA ILE A 17 18.96 13.36 20.60
C ILE A 17 18.83 13.66 22.10
N ASN A 18 17.62 13.50 22.67
CA ASN A 18 17.40 13.72 24.10
C ASN A 18 18.22 12.76 24.98
N ALA A 19 18.34 11.49 24.59
CA ALA A 19 19.09 10.49 25.33
C ALA A 19 20.62 10.69 25.25
N LEU A 20 21.11 11.35 24.19
CA LEU A 20 22.52 11.74 24.05
C LEU A 20 22.84 13.08 24.72
N THR A 21 21.84 13.94 24.89
CA THR A 21 22.01 15.27 25.47
C THR A 21 21.86 15.18 26.99
N VAL A 22 22.98 14.95 27.67
CA VAL A 22 23.01 14.62 29.11
C VAL A 22 23.81 15.62 29.93
N GLU A 23 23.43 15.77 31.20
CA GLU A 23 24.15 16.54 32.22
C GLU A 23 24.29 15.72 33.51
N PHE A 24 25.20 16.13 34.39
CA PHE A 24 25.26 15.55 35.73
C PHE A 24 24.04 15.93 36.55
N VAL A 25 23.53 14.98 37.33
CA VAL A 25 22.56 15.28 38.38
C VAL A 25 23.21 16.28 39.35
N PRO A 26 22.53 17.37 39.77
CA PRO A 26 23.08 18.34 40.70
C PRO A 26 23.63 17.67 41.96
N GLY A 27 24.90 17.94 42.27
CA GLY A 27 25.60 17.33 43.41
C GLY A 27 26.17 15.92 43.16
N SER A 28 26.02 15.37 41.96
CA SER A 28 26.64 14.11 41.54
C SER A 28 27.78 14.34 40.55
N THR A 29 28.84 13.53 40.65
CA THR A 29 29.94 13.48 39.68
C THR A 29 29.90 12.22 38.81
N THR A 30 28.91 11.34 39.02
CA THR A 30 28.85 10.02 38.38
C THR A 30 27.49 9.70 37.77
N GLN A 31 26.42 10.35 38.23
CA GLN A 31 25.08 10.12 37.69
C GLN A 31 24.74 11.16 36.63
N LEU A 32 24.35 10.66 35.46
CA LEU A 32 23.88 11.47 34.34
C LEU A 32 22.35 11.46 34.27
N ARG A 33 21.78 12.54 33.75
CA ARG A 33 20.38 12.65 33.38
C ARG A 33 20.24 13.37 32.04
N CYS A 34 19.14 13.15 31.32
CA CYS A 34 18.83 13.96 30.14
C CYS A 34 18.63 15.43 30.55
N VAL A 35 19.14 16.37 29.76
CA VAL A 35 19.07 17.81 30.05
C VAL A 35 17.62 18.29 30.05
N ASP A 36 16.86 17.94 29.01
CA ASP A 36 15.48 18.40 28.84
C ASP A 36 14.54 17.83 29.91
N ALA A 37 13.84 18.72 30.62
CA ALA A 37 12.95 18.35 31.71
C ALA A 37 11.69 17.63 31.23
N ALA A 38 11.15 17.98 30.06
CA ALA A 38 9.98 17.32 29.49
C ALA A 38 10.35 15.91 28.99
N ALA A 39 11.53 15.73 28.39
CA ALA A 39 12.06 14.44 27.99
C ALA A 39 12.24 13.53 29.22
N ARG A 40 12.76 14.04 30.33
CA ARG A 40 12.82 13.31 31.60
C ARG A 40 11.42 12.90 32.09
N GLY A 41 10.45 13.82 32.05
CA GLY A 41 9.05 13.53 32.37
C GLY A 41 8.42 12.46 31.46
N ALA A 42 8.89 12.38 30.21
CA ALA A 42 8.49 11.36 29.23
C ALA A 42 9.32 10.05 29.31
N GLY A 43 10.17 9.89 30.33
CA GLY A 43 10.93 8.66 30.57
C GLY A 43 12.30 8.59 29.89
N CYS A 44 12.92 9.71 29.54
CA CYS A 44 14.27 9.74 28.96
C CYS A 44 15.32 9.14 29.91
N VAL A 45 16.12 8.21 29.38
CA VAL A 45 17.26 7.59 30.05
C VAL A 45 18.52 7.88 29.22
N PRO A 46 19.62 8.35 29.84
CA PRO A 46 20.90 8.53 29.17
C PRO A 46 21.33 7.31 28.35
N LEU A 47 21.71 7.53 27.09
CA LEU A 47 22.19 6.48 26.20
C LEU A 47 23.72 6.48 26.15
N ASN A 48 24.34 5.35 26.48
CA ASN A 48 25.75 5.11 26.17
C ASN A 48 25.89 4.46 24.79
N ILE A 49 26.52 5.16 23.84
CA ILE A 49 26.78 4.67 22.47
C ILE A 49 28.17 4.06 22.30
N PHE A 50 29.04 4.18 23.31
CA PHE A 50 30.43 3.76 23.21
C PHE A 50 30.57 2.33 23.73
N GLY A 51 30.53 1.37 22.83
CA GLY A 51 30.78 -0.04 23.11
C GLY A 51 29.53 -0.91 23.03
N THR A 52 29.69 -2.09 22.42
CA THR A 52 28.61 -3.06 22.24
C THR A 52 28.14 -3.61 23.58
N GLY A 53 26.82 -3.65 23.80
CA GLY A 53 26.22 -4.19 25.02
C GLY A 53 26.29 -3.28 26.25
N LEU A 54 26.85 -2.07 26.13
CA LEU A 54 26.91 -1.09 27.22
C LEU A 54 25.71 -0.15 27.27
N ALA A 55 24.82 -0.21 26.27
CA ALA A 55 23.58 0.56 26.24
C ALA A 55 22.57 -0.04 27.23
N ASP A 56 22.04 0.80 28.12
CA ASP A 56 20.98 0.42 29.06
C ASP A 56 19.71 -0.01 28.28
N PRO A 57 19.15 -1.20 28.54
CA PRO A 57 17.86 -1.61 27.96
C PRO A 57 16.71 -0.61 28.20
N ALA A 58 16.73 0.16 29.29
CA ALA A 58 15.76 1.22 29.54
C ALA A 58 15.91 2.39 28.56
N ALA A 59 17.14 2.80 28.24
CA ALA A 59 17.39 3.79 27.19
C ALA A 59 16.92 3.27 25.83
N LEU A 60 17.23 2.01 25.48
CA LEU A 60 16.77 1.42 24.21
C LEU A 60 15.24 1.38 24.10
N ARG A 61 14.53 1.06 25.20
CA ARG A 61 13.05 1.11 25.23
C ARG A 61 12.49 2.52 25.10
N TYR A 62 13.14 3.53 25.67
CA TYR A 62 12.74 4.93 25.50
C TYR A 62 12.85 5.35 24.03
N LEU A 63 13.95 4.98 23.37
CA LEU A 63 14.22 5.29 21.97
C LEU A 63 13.24 4.62 21.00
N ALA A 64 12.84 3.39 21.32
CA ALA A 64 11.96 2.59 20.50
C ALA A 64 10.55 3.23 20.40
N ILE A 65 10.08 3.32 19.17
CA ILE A 65 8.72 3.75 18.83
C ILE A 65 8.05 2.69 17.94
N GLN A 66 6.74 2.73 17.94
CA GLN A 66 5.91 1.95 17.03
C GLN A 66 5.28 2.91 16.04
N ALA A 67 5.75 2.90 14.79
CA ALA A 67 5.15 3.72 13.75
C ALA A 67 3.94 2.99 13.14
N THR A 68 2.81 3.65 13.02
CA THR A 68 1.56 3.06 12.52
C THR A 68 1.00 3.86 11.35
N ASN A 69 1.18 3.37 10.14
CA ASN A 69 0.68 4.03 8.94
C ASN A 69 -0.55 3.31 8.39
N ILE A 70 -1.53 4.06 7.92
CA ILE A 70 -2.79 3.50 7.40
C ILE A 70 -2.83 3.72 5.89
N ASN A 71 -3.13 2.66 5.16
CA ASN A 71 -3.43 2.71 3.73
C ASN A 71 -4.90 2.33 3.53
N THR A 72 -5.66 3.16 2.84
CA THR A 72 -7.02 2.84 2.41
C THR A 72 -7.05 2.64 0.91
N SER A 73 -7.85 1.69 0.45
CA SER A 73 -8.15 1.45 -0.96
C SER A 73 -9.63 1.13 -1.07
N GLU A 74 -10.34 1.87 -1.90
CA GLU A 74 -11.77 1.67 -2.15
C GLU A 74 -11.98 1.40 -3.64
N LEU A 75 -12.74 0.34 -3.94
CA LEU A 75 -13.07 -0.05 -5.30
C LEU A 75 -14.59 -0.13 -5.42
N THR A 76 -15.14 0.62 -6.36
CA THR A 76 -16.51 0.43 -6.83
C THR A 76 -16.44 -0.10 -8.25
N ASN A 77 -17.06 -1.26 -8.50
CA ASN A 77 -17.13 -1.83 -9.83
C ASN A 77 -18.57 -2.20 -10.18
N ALA A 78 -19.01 -1.79 -11.37
CA ALA A 78 -20.29 -2.14 -11.94
C ALA A 78 -20.07 -2.61 -13.38
N VAL A 79 -20.49 -3.84 -13.66
CA VAL A 79 -20.35 -4.47 -14.98
C VAL A 79 -21.72 -4.89 -15.47
N ALA A 80 -22.02 -4.57 -16.72
CA ALA A 80 -23.18 -5.08 -17.43
C ALA A 80 -22.69 -5.77 -18.70
N SER A 81 -23.11 -7.01 -18.93
CA SER A 81 -22.74 -7.76 -20.12
C SER A 81 -23.91 -8.58 -20.65
N ILE A 82 -23.91 -8.78 -21.96
CA ILE A 82 -24.79 -9.68 -22.68
C ILE A 82 -23.93 -10.59 -23.55
N ASN A 83 -24.27 -11.87 -23.61
CA ASN A 83 -23.59 -12.85 -24.44
C ASN A 83 -24.59 -13.88 -24.94
N GLY A 84 -24.23 -14.55 -26.03
CA GLY A 84 -25.06 -15.60 -26.61
C GLY A 84 -24.57 -16.02 -27.98
N GLU A 85 -25.46 -16.71 -28.68
CA GLU A 85 -25.27 -17.23 -30.03
C GLU A 85 -26.12 -16.42 -31.00
N LEU A 86 -25.58 -16.14 -32.20
CA LEU A 86 -26.26 -15.34 -33.22
C LEU A 86 -26.94 -16.22 -34.27
N PHE A 87 -26.14 -17.03 -34.97
CA PHE A 87 -26.57 -17.92 -36.05
C PHE A 87 -25.49 -18.95 -36.37
N THR A 88 -25.88 -20.10 -36.95
CA THR A 88 -24.94 -21.06 -37.54
C THR A 88 -24.50 -20.60 -38.93
N LEU A 89 -23.23 -20.79 -39.27
CA LEU A 89 -22.72 -20.58 -40.63
C LEU A 89 -23.07 -21.73 -41.58
N GLY A 90 -23.65 -22.82 -41.07
CA GLY A 90 -23.92 -24.04 -41.82
C GLY A 90 -22.67 -24.90 -42.00
N PHE A 91 -22.72 -25.87 -42.91
CA PHE A 91 -21.59 -26.78 -43.23
C PHE A 91 -21.06 -27.63 -42.06
N GLY A 92 -21.86 -27.82 -41.01
CA GLY A 92 -21.47 -28.58 -39.82
C GLY A 92 -20.78 -27.76 -38.73
N ALA A 93 -20.58 -26.45 -38.93
CA ALA A 93 -19.98 -25.58 -37.93
C ALA A 93 -20.97 -25.17 -36.82
N ASP A 94 -20.43 -24.97 -35.62
CA ASP A 94 -21.13 -24.44 -34.44
C ASP A 94 -21.74 -23.04 -34.67
N ASP A 95 -22.52 -22.55 -33.69
CA ASP A 95 -23.08 -21.21 -33.73
C ASP A 95 -22.02 -20.12 -33.50
N VAL A 96 -22.18 -19.00 -34.20
CA VAL A 96 -21.38 -17.79 -33.99
C VAL A 96 -21.69 -17.22 -32.62
N GLY A 97 -20.69 -17.22 -31.74
CA GLY A 97 -20.79 -16.70 -30.39
C GLY A 97 -20.41 -15.22 -30.32
N PHE A 98 -21.05 -14.47 -29.44
CA PHE A 98 -20.67 -13.10 -29.12
C PHE A 98 -20.79 -12.82 -27.63
N ALA A 99 -20.01 -11.85 -27.15
CA ALA A 99 -20.24 -11.18 -25.89
C ALA A 99 -19.97 -9.68 -26.04
N PHE A 100 -20.76 -8.85 -25.37
CA PHE A 100 -20.60 -7.41 -25.31
C PHE A 100 -20.88 -6.93 -23.90
N GLY A 101 -20.15 -5.93 -23.44
CA GLY A 101 -20.38 -5.35 -22.13
C GLY A 101 -19.82 -3.96 -21.94
N ALA A 102 -20.21 -3.37 -20.83
CA ALA A 102 -19.70 -2.12 -20.33
C ALA A 102 -19.31 -2.27 -18.85
N GLU A 103 -18.24 -1.60 -18.46
CA GLU A 103 -17.71 -1.60 -17.09
C GLU A 103 -17.51 -0.15 -16.63
N TYR A 104 -17.95 0.16 -15.41
CA TYR A 104 -17.59 1.35 -14.68
C TYR A 104 -16.83 0.95 -13.43
N ARG A 105 -15.58 1.42 -13.31
CA ARG A 105 -14.72 1.13 -12.19
C ARG A 105 -14.14 2.40 -11.60
N LYS A 106 -14.39 2.66 -10.32
CA LYS A 106 -13.80 3.78 -9.57
C LYS A 106 -12.87 3.24 -8.48
N MET A 107 -11.66 3.78 -8.44
CA MET A 107 -10.67 3.46 -7.41
C MET A 107 -10.25 4.71 -6.67
N ASN A 108 -10.34 4.69 -5.34
CA ASN A 108 -9.75 5.71 -4.46
C ASN A 108 -8.71 5.06 -3.56
N SER A 109 -7.66 5.80 -3.21
CA SER A 109 -6.67 5.37 -2.23
C SER A 109 -6.16 6.54 -1.40
N ALA A 110 -5.83 6.27 -0.14
CA ALA A 110 -5.16 7.22 0.73
C ALA A 110 -4.03 6.54 1.52
N PHE A 111 -2.95 7.28 1.73
CA PHE A 111 -1.90 6.98 2.68
C PHE A 111 -1.94 8.01 3.80
N ILE A 112 -2.09 7.53 5.03
CA ILE A 112 -2.21 8.32 6.25
C ILE A 112 -1.05 7.92 7.16
N PRO A 113 0.08 8.64 7.12
CA PRO A 113 1.20 8.38 8.01
C PRO A 113 0.86 8.79 9.44
N ASP A 114 1.46 8.13 10.43
CA ASP A 114 1.36 8.64 11.81
C ASP A 114 2.22 9.89 12.03
N THR A 115 2.12 10.42 13.24
CA THR A 115 2.87 11.62 13.65
C THR A 115 4.38 11.41 13.62
N PHE A 116 4.89 10.20 13.90
CA PHE A 116 6.33 9.92 13.86
C PHE A 116 6.87 9.96 12.44
N LEU A 117 6.20 9.29 11.50
CA LEU A 117 6.62 9.29 10.10
C LEU A 117 6.34 10.65 9.44
N ALA A 118 5.21 11.29 9.75
CA ALA A 118 4.85 12.59 9.17
C ALA A 118 5.78 13.73 9.57
N SER A 119 6.28 13.71 10.82
CA SER A 119 7.25 14.70 11.30
C SER A 119 8.69 14.41 10.86
N GLY A 120 8.97 13.24 10.27
CA GLY A 120 10.33 12.78 9.99
C GLY A 120 11.11 12.37 11.24
N ASP A 121 10.41 12.02 12.33
CA ASP A 121 11.04 11.61 13.58
C ASP A 121 11.53 10.16 13.54
N VAL A 122 11.09 9.35 12.58
CA VAL A 122 11.61 7.98 12.41
C VAL A 122 13.02 8.00 11.80
N LEU A 123 14.04 7.64 12.57
CA LEU A 123 15.41 7.52 12.05
C LEU A 123 15.51 6.47 10.95
N GLY A 124 16.23 6.81 9.88
CA GLY A 124 16.41 5.95 8.70
C GLY A 124 15.30 6.07 7.66
N PHE A 125 14.27 6.88 7.92
CA PHE A 125 13.17 7.16 6.99
C PHE A 125 13.08 8.67 6.71
N ASN A 126 12.65 9.02 5.50
CA ASN A 126 12.22 10.38 5.21
C ASN A 126 10.83 10.63 5.78
N ALA A 127 10.50 11.90 6.02
CA ALA A 127 9.15 12.28 6.41
C ALA A 127 8.14 11.83 5.35
N GLY A 128 7.12 11.09 5.77
CA GLY A 128 6.03 10.67 4.91
C GLY A 128 4.90 11.69 4.93
N LEU A 129 4.54 12.26 3.79
CA LEU A 129 3.38 13.15 3.71
C LEU A 129 2.11 12.35 3.42
N PRO A 130 0.95 12.76 3.96
CA PRO A 130 -0.31 12.16 3.59
C PRO A 130 -0.55 12.34 2.10
N THR A 131 -0.97 11.29 1.43
CA THR A 131 -1.31 11.34 0.00
C THR A 131 -2.67 10.71 -0.22
N THR A 132 -3.42 11.28 -1.17
CA THR A 132 -4.69 10.75 -1.61
C THR A 132 -4.73 10.79 -3.12
N GLY A 133 -5.45 9.86 -3.72
CA GLY A 133 -5.60 9.80 -5.16
C GLY A 133 -6.75 8.90 -5.54
N GLY A 134 -7.26 9.10 -6.74
CA GLY A 134 -8.27 8.23 -7.31
C GLY A 134 -8.37 8.46 -8.80
N TYR A 135 -8.99 7.50 -9.45
CA TYR A 135 -9.34 7.57 -10.86
C TYR A 135 -10.63 6.78 -11.09
N ASP A 136 -11.34 7.12 -12.16
CA ASP A 136 -12.41 6.30 -12.68
C ASP A 136 -12.13 5.86 -14.11
N VAL A 137 -12.69 4.70 -14.44
CA VAL A 137 -12.55 4.05 -15.74
C VAL A 137 -13.93 3.70 -16.24
N LYS A 138 -14.23 4.10 -17.47
CA LYS A 138 -15.39 3.65 -18.22
C LYS A 138 -14.90 2.82 -19.39
N GLU A 139 -15.39 1.60 -19.47
CA GLU A 139 -14.97 0.66 -20.50
C GLU A 139 -16.16 0.12 -21.26
N VAL A 140 -15.97 -0.10 -22.56
CA VAL A 140 -16.84 -0.94 -23.39
C VAL A 140 -15.99 -2.04 -24.01
N PHE A 141 -16.51 -3.25 -24.04
CA PHE A 141 -15.80 -4.40 -24.59
C PHE A 141 -16.74 -5.30 -25.38
N GLY A 142 -16.19 -6.02 -26.34
CA GLY A 142 -16.91 -7.04 -27.07
C GLY A 142 -15.99 -8.05 -27.72
N GLU A 143 -16.49 -9.26 -27.87
CA GLU A 143 -15.82 -10.36 -28.53
C GLU A 143 -16.80 -11.14 -29.41
N VAL A 144 -16.26 -11.74 -30.47
CA VAL A 144 -16.97 -12.58 -31.41
C VAL A 144 -16.11 -13.79 -31.74
N ARG A 145 -16.76 -14.95 -31.78
CA ARG A 145 -16.19 -16.25 -32.14
C ARG A 145 -16.95 -16.79 -33.33
N VAL A 146 -16.24 -17.08 -34.42
CA VAL A 146 -16.81 -17.51 -35.70
C VAL A 146 -16.21 -18.87 -36.08
N PRO A 147 -16.88 -19.98 -35.75
CA PRO A 147 -16.49 -21.31 -36.22
C PRO A 147 -16.86 -21.48 -37.70
N VAL A 148 -15.90 -21.85 -38.56
CA VAL A 148 -16.06 -21.90 -40.02
C VAL A 148 -16.13 -23.33 -40.56
N ILE A 149 -15.35 -24.24 -39.98
CA ILE A 149 -15.34 -25.66 -40.35
C ILE A 149 -15.30 -26.46 -39.08
N GLU A 150 -16.17 -27.46 -38.99
CA GLU A 150 -16.06 -28.56 -38.05
C GLU A 150 -16.25 -29.89 -38.79
N ASP A 151 -15.50 -30.91 -38.39
CA ASP A 151 -15.62 -32.28 -38.89
C ASP A 151 -15.51 -32.47 -40.42
N GLY A 152 -14.53 -31.79 -41.05
CA GLY A 152 -14.13 -31.95 -42.45
C GLY A 152 -12.72 -32.53 -42.63
N ILE A 153 -12.05 -32.25 -43.77
CA ILE A 153 -10.61 -32.57 -43.97
C ILE A 153 -9.74 -31.80 -42.95
N VAL A 154 -10.22 -30.62 -42.53
CA VAL A 154 -9.71 -29.85 -41.39
C VAL A 154 -10.67 -30.09 -40.23
N HIS A 155 -10.14 -30.47 -39.07
CA HIS A 155 -10.95 -30.90 -37.93
C HIS A 155 -11.74 -29.75 -37.29
N ALA A 156 -11.13 -28.56 -37.18
CA ALA A 156 -11.78 -27.33 -36.74
C ALA A 156 -11.04 -26.11 -37.31
N LEU A 157 -11.78 -25.10 -37.79
CA LEU A 157 -11.25 -23.80 -38.18
C LEU A 157 -12.14 -22.72 -37.58
N GLU A 158 -11.57 -21.83 -36.77
CA GLU A 158 -12.28 -20.77 -36.07
C GLU A 158 -11.56 -19.42 -36.19
N PHE A 159 -12.33 -18.34 -36.30
CA PHE A 159 -11.85 -16.97 -36.17
C PHE A 159 -12.37 -16.34 -34.89
N ASN A 160 -11.48 -15.65 -34.18
CA ASN A 160 -11.82 -14.90 -32.97
C ASN A 160 -11.46 -13.43 -33.16
N GLY A 161 -12.33 -12.55 -32.67
CA GLY A 161 -12.09 -11.12 -32.63
C GLY A 161 -12.55 -10.55 -31.29
N ALA A 162 -11.74 -9.68 -30.70
CA ALA A 162 -12.09 -8.98 -29.47
C ALA A 162 -11.66 -7.51 -29.55
N PHE A 163 -12.43 -6.65 -28.88
CA PHE A 163 -12.19 -5.22 -28.79
C PHE A 163 -12.52 -4.72 -27.39
N ARG A 164 -11.70 -3.79 -26.88
CA ARG A 164 -11.93 -3.09 -25.62
C ARG A 164 -11.50 -1.64 -25.77
N PHE A 165 -12.34 -0.72 -25.33
CA PHE A 165 -12.04 0.70 -25.24
C PHE A 165 -12.22 1.15 -23.80
N SER A 166 -11.23 1.87 -23.27
CA SER A 166 -11.18 2.32 -21.88
C SER A 166 -10.84 3.80 -21.83
N ASP A 167 -11.69 4.59 -21.17
CA ASP A 167 -11.47 6.01 -20.88
C ASP A 167 -11.15 6.19 -19.40
N TYR A 168 -10.08 6.92 -19.11
CA TYR A 168 -9.56 7.12 -17.75
C TYR A 168 -9.64 8.61 -17.38
N SER A 169 -10.12 8.92 -16.18
CA SER A 169 -10.12 10.28 -15.61
C SER A 169 -9.71 10.33 -14.15
#